data_AF-A0AAV3PZA4-F1
#
_entry.id   AF-A0AAV3PZA4-F1
#
_cell.length_a   1.000
_cell.length_b   1.000
_cell.length_c   1.000
_cell.angle_alpha   90.00
_cell.angle_beta   90.00
_cell.angle_gamma   90.00
#
_symmetry.space_group_name_H-M   'P 1'
#
loop_
_entity.id
_entity.type
_entity.pdbx_description
1 polymer ?
#
loop_
_entity_poly.entity_id
_entity_poly.type
_entity_poly.pdbx_seq_one_letter_code
_entity_poly.pdbx_strand_id
1 'polypeptide(L)'
;MMFYLTTLNLSRFLTEEAPVLGQDEVNPQTLAVVEGWKHFDYLCMVVSKSFQVVAIIKKLPTGWKDFKNYLKHKRKEMIVKEVALRLRIEEDSRKEMNGEKNGSKPMLGEAKSNVVEHGS
;
A
#
# COMPACT_ATOMS: atom_id res chain seq x y z
N MET A 1 4.29 -3.96 -11.37
CA MET A 1 4.52 -2.53 -11.08
C MET A 1 3.51 -2.04 -10.04
N MET A 2 3.94 -1.25 -9.04
CA MET A 2 3.07 -0.66 -8.00
C MET A 2 2.69 0.76 -8.40
N PHE A 3 1.68 0.92 -9.26
CA PHE A 3 1.37 2.19 -9.89
C PHE A 3 0.97 3.24 -8.84
N TYR A 4 0.06 2.89 -7.94
CA TYR A 4 -0.47 3.87 -6.98
C TYR A 4 0.51 4.25 -5.87
N LEU A 5 1.35 3.31 -5.42
CA LEU A 5 2.38 3.63 -4.41
C LEU A 5 3.42 4.62 -4.94
N THR A 6 3.82 4.48 -6.21
CA THR A 6 4.74 5.41 -6.86
C THR A 6 4.07 6.77 -7.09
N THR A 7 2.85 6.80 -7.64
CA THR A 7 2.13 8.07 -7.91
C THR A 7 1.86 8.88 -6.64
N LEU A 8 1.57 8.21 -5.53
CA LEU A 8 1.31 8.88 -4.25
C LEU A 8 2.58 9.15 -3.42
N ASN A 9 3.78 8.83 -3.95
CA ASN A 9 5.05 8.90 -3.21
C ASN A 9 4.98 8.14 -1.87
N LEU A 10 4.31 6.98 -1.88
CA LEU A 10 4.15 6.10 -0.73
C LEU A 10 5.19 4.98 -0.68
N SER A 11 5.84 4.68 -1.81
CA SER A 11 6.92 3.70 -1.90
C SER A 11 8.03 3.97 -0.88
N ARG A 12 8.42 5.24 -0.71
CA ARG A 12 9.44 5.64 0.27
C ARG A 12 9.11 5.29 1.71
N PHE A 13 7.84 5.28 2.10
CA PHE A 13 7.45 4.92 3.46
C PHE A 13 7.62 3.43 3.74
N LEU A 14 7.74 2.60 2.69
CA LEU A 14 7.94 1.17 2.77
C LEU A 14 9.41 0.75 2.63
N THR A 15 10.24 1.56 1.96
CA THR A 15 11.59 1.14 1.55
C THR A 15 12.71 2.14 1.87
N GLU A 16 12.42 3.41 2.12
CA GLU A 16 13.45 4.44 2.28
C GLU A 16 13.87 4.54 3.74
N GLU A 17 15.16 4.31 3.98
CA GLU A 17 15.82 4.57 5.26
C GLU A 17 16.44 5.98 5.24
N ALA A 18 16.63 6.59 6.43
CA ALA A 18 17.22 7.91 6.52
C ALA A 18 18.65 7.90 5.91
N PRO A 19 19.03 8.91 5.11
CA PRO A 19 20.36 8.95 4.53
C PRO A 19 21.42 8.99 5.65
N VAL A 20 22.41 8.09 5.57
CA VAL A 20 23.50 8.02 6.55
C VAL A 20 24.65 8.92 6.09
N LEU A 21 25.11 9.80 6.98
CA LEU A 21 26.30 10.61 6.74
C LEU A 21 27.55 9.81 7.10
N GLY A 22 28.42 9.56 6.11
CA GLY A 22 29.79 9.13 6.36
C GLY A 22 30.59 10.28 6.97
N GLN A 23 31.35 10.03 8.04
CA GLN A 23 32.12 11.05 8.76
C GLN A 23 33.10 11.83 7.87
N ASP A 24 33.55 11.23 6.76
CA ASP A 24 34.63 11.76 5.93
C ASP A 24 34.18 12.39 4.58
N GLU A 25 32.88 12.37 4.26
CA GLU A 25 32.36 12.91 2.99
C GLU A 25 31.21 13.90 3.21
N VAL A 26 31.52 15.09 3.76
CA VAL A 26 30.56 16.19 3.77
C VAL A 26 30.66 16.95 2.44
N ASN A 27 30.16 16.35 1.37
CA ASN A 27 29.95 17.08 0.12
C ASN A 27 28.67 17.95 0.23
N PRO A 28 28.61 19.14 -0.39
CA PRO A 28 27.45 20.03 -0.32
C PRO A 28 26.13 19.41 -0.83
N GLN A 29 26.20 18.49 -1.80
CA GLN A 29 25.06 17.76 -2.34
C GLN A 29 24.50 16.74 -1.32
N THR A 30 25.35 15.99 -0.62
CA THR A 30 24.94 15.06 0.44
C THR A 30 24.30 15.82 1.61
N LEU A 31 24.86 16.98 1.96
CA LEU A 31 24.26 17.85 2.97
C LEU A 31 22.86 18.34 2.53
N ALA A 32 22.71 18.81 1.29
CA ALA A 32 21.43 19.24 0.75
C ALA A 32 20.38 18.11 0.70
N VAL A 33 20.81 16.87 0.39
CA VAL A 33 19.93 15.69 0.45
C VAL A 33 19.47 15.42 1.88
N VAL A 34 20.37 15.46 2.86
CA VAL A 34 20.03 15.24 4.27
C VAL A 34 19.15 16.37 4.82
N GLU A 35 19.44 17.62 4.48
CA GLU A 35 18.59 18.76 4.85
C GLU A 35 17.21 18.67 4.22
N GLY A 36 17.12 18.31 2.94
CA GLY A 36 15.86 18.07 2.25
C GLY A 36 15.06 16.94 2.92
N TRP A 37 15.73 15.86 3.33
CA TRP A 37 15.12 14.75 4.07
C TRP A 37 14.59 15.18 5.42
N LYS A 38 15.38 15.91 6.21
CA LYS A 38 14.97 16.44 7.52
C LYS A 38 13.81 17.43 7.39
N HIS A 39 13.87 18.31 6.39
CA HIS A 39 12.80 19.27 6.13
C HIS A 39 11.51 18.55 5.73
N PHE A 40 11.61 17.52 4.89
CA PHE A 40 10.47 16.68 4.52
C PHE A 40 9.89 15.92 5.71
N ASP A 41 10.72 15.27 6.53
CA ASP A 41 10.29 14.55 7.72
C ASP A 41 9.67 15.49 8.77
N TYR A 42 10.22 16.69 8.91
CA TYR A 42 9.66 17.75 9.74
C TYR A 42 8.28 18.19 9.25
N LEU A 43 8.11 18.46 7.96
CA LEU A 43 6.79 18.76 7.38
C LEU A 43 5.80 17.60 7.58
N CYS A 44 6.28 16.36 7.47
CA CYS A 44 5.51 15.16 7.76
C CYS A 44 5.13 15.07 9.25
N MET A 45 5.99 15.48 10.18
CA MET A 45 5.66 15.55 11.61
C MET A 45 4.65 16.66 11.94
N VAL A 46 4.78 17.84 11.30
CA VAL A 46 3.91 18.99 11.53
C VAL A 46 2.47 18.69 11.09
N VAL A 47 2.30 17.93 10.02
CA VAL A 47 0.99 17.47 9.57
C VAL A 47 0.58 16.22 10.34
N SER A 48 -0.49 16.30 11.14
CA SER A 48 -0.98 15.15 11.90
C SER A 48 -1.14 13.88 11.04
N LYS A 49 -0.76 12.72 11.61
CA LYS A 49 -0.81 11.42 10.92
C LYS A 49 -2.20 11.11 10.35
N SER A 50 -3.25 11.49 11.10
CA SER A 50 -4.64 11.36 10.68
C SER A 50 -4.96 12.20 9.44
N PHE A 51 -4.49 13.44 9.36
CA PHE A 51 -4.69 14.29 8.19
C PHE A 51 -4.02 13.71 6.94
N GLN A 52 -2.80 13.17 7.07
CA GLN A 52 -2.11 12.53 5.95
C GLN A 52 -2.89 11.33 5.41
N VAL A 53 -3.44 10.50 6.31
CA VAL A 53 -4.28 9.36 5.91
C VAL A 53 -5.55 9.82 5.19
N VAL A 54 -6.21 10.86 5.69
CA VAL A 54 -7.40 11.43 5.03
C VAL A 54 -7.05 11.98 3.64
N ALA A 55 -5.91 12.67 3.50
CA ALA A 55 -5.44 13.19 2.23
C ALA A 55 -5.17 12.06 1.21
N ILE A 56 -4.54 10.96 1.65
CA ILE A 56 -4.32 9.76 0.82
C ILE A 56 -5.66 9.17 0.37
N ILE A 57 -6.61 8.92 1.29
CA ILE A 57 -7.93 8.37 0.97
C ILE A 57 -8.67 9.24 -0.06
N LYS A 58 -8.56 10.57 0.07
CA LYS A 58 -9.17 11.52 -0.87
C LYS A 58 -8.55 11.45 -2.27
N LYS A 59 -7.24 11.20 -2.38
CA LYS A 59 -6.50 11.08 -3.65
C LYS A 59 -6.72 9.75 -4.38
N LEU A 60 -7.29 8.74 -3.74
CA LEU A 60 -7.54 7.44 -4.37
C LEU A 60 -8.56 7.54 -5.54
N PRO A 61 -8.52 6.66 -6.55
CA PRO A 61 -9.48 6.67 -7.67
C PRO A 61 -10.93 6.44 -7.24
N THR A 62 -11.90 6.91 -8.02
CA THR A 62 -13.34 6.74 -7.73
C THR A 62 -13.77 5.27 -7.74
N GLY A 63 -13.16 4.42 -8.58
CA GLY A 63 -13.40 2.97 -8.64
C GLY A 63 -12.94 2.16 -7.40
N TRP A 64 -12.35 2.82 -6.41
CA TRP A 64 -11.89 2.22 -5.15
C TRP A 64 -12.85 2.50 -3.99
N LYS A 65 -14.15 2.73 -4.27
CA LYS A 65 -15.16 3.16 -3.29
C LYS A 65 -15.20 2.27 -2.05
N ASP A 66 -15.26 0.96 -2.22
CA ASP A 66 -15.38 0.03 -1.09
C ASP A 66 -14.11 0.02 -0.24
N PHE A 67 -12.94 0.06 -0.89
CA PHE A 67 -11.66 0.18 -0.19
C PHE A 67 -11.54 1.52 0.57
N LYS A 68 -11.97 2.64 -0.02
CA LYS A 68 -12.02 3.93 0.68
C LYS A 68 -12.93 3.87 1.91
N ASN A 69 -14.09 3.22 1.80
CA ASN A 69 -15.01 3.06 2.91
C ASN A 69 -14.41 2.17 4.00
N TYR A 70 -13.79 1.05 3.62
CA TYR A 70 -13.04 0.19 4.54
C TYR A 70 -11.99 0.98 5.33
N LEU A 71 -11.23 1.87 4.67
CA LEU A 71 -10.24 2.69 5.34
C LEU A 71 -10.88 3.72 6.30
N LYS A 72 -11.99 4.36 5.90
CA LYS A 72 -12.69 5.36 6.72
C LYS A 72 -13.33 4.78 7.99
N HIS A 73 -13.84 3.55 7.92
CA HIS A 73 -14.56 2.92 9.02
C HIS A 73 -13.68 2.03 9.90
N LYS A 74 -12.36 2.02 9.70
CA LYS A 74 -11.43 1.27 10.54
C LYS A 74 -11.36 1.92 11.92
N ARG A 75 -11.74 1.18 12.98
CA ARG A 75 -11.73 1.68 14.37
C ARG A 75 -10.34 2.03 14.90
N LYS A 76 -9.30 1.35 14.43
CA LYS A 76 -7.91 1.61 14.84
C LYS A 76 -7.35 2.75 13.99
N GLU A 77 -6.74 3.74 14.64
CA GLU A 77 -5.97 4.76 13.93
C GLU A 77 -4.94 4.08 13.01
N MET A 78 -4.98 4.43 11.73
CA MET A 78 -4.02 3.95 10.75
C MET A 78 -2.94 4.99 10.56
N ILE A 79 -1.70 4.53 10.41
CA ILE A 79 -0.57 5.36 10.00
C ILE A 79 -0.31 5.18 8.50
N VAL A 80 0.41 6.13 7.90
CA VAL A 80 0.71 6.13 6.45
C VAL A 80 1.34 4.82 5.97
N LYS A 81 2.26 4.23 6.75
CA LYS A 81 2.88 2.92 6.42
C LYS A 81 1.84 1.81 6.30
N GLU A 82 0.89 1.73 7.23
CA GLU A 82 -0.18 0.73 7.21
C GLU A 82 -1.12 0.94 6.01
N VAL A 83 -1.44 2.20 5.69
CA VAL A 83 -2.23 2.53 4.50
C VAL A 83 -1.50 2.12 3.22
N ALA A 84 -0.19 2.38 3.13
CA ALA A 84 0.63 1.98 1.99
C ALA A 84 0.69 0.44 1.82
N LEU A 85 0.82 -0.32 2.91
CA LEU A 85 0.77 -1.79 2.87
C LEU A 85 -0.59 -2.30 2.34
N ARG A 86 -1.69 -1.74 2.85
CA ARG A 86 -3.04 -2.14 2.41
C ARG A 86 -3.32 -1.75 0.97
N LEU A 87 -2.84 -0.58 0.53
CA LEU A 87 -2.93 -0.15 -0.86
C LEU A 87 -2.24 -1.11 -1.80
N ARG A 88 -1.06 -1.62 -1.42
CA ARG A 88 -0.34 -2.65 -2.18
C ARG A 88 -1.17 -3.92 -2.37
N ILE A 89 -1.71 -4.45 -1.28
CA ILE A 89 -2.53 -5.67 -1.31
C ILE A 89 -3.77 -5.47 -2.19
N GLU A 90 -4.46 -4.35 -2.01
CA GLU A 90 -5.66 -4.03 -2.79
C GLU A 90 -5.35 -3.83 -4.28
N GLU A 91 -4.23 -3.17 -4.61
CA GLU A 91 -3.79 -2.98 -5.99
C GLU A 91 -3.51 -4.33 -6.66
N ASP A 92 -2.83 -5.23 -5.97
CA ASP A 92 -2.50 -6.56 -6.48
C ASP A 92 -3.78 -7.41 -6.63
N SER A 93 -4.69 -7.39 -5.64
CA SER A 93 -5.98 -8.09 -5.71
C SER A 93 -6.83 -7.65 -6.91
N ARG A 94 -6.78 -6.37 -7.30
CA ARG A 94 -7.49 -5.85 -8.47
C ARG A 94 -6.88 -6.30 -9.79
N LYS A 95 -5.55 -6.50 -9.87
CA LYS A 95 -4.91 -7.00 -11.10
C LYS A 95 -5.37 -8.42 -11.42
N GLU A 96 -5.49 -9.27 -10.41
CA GLU A 96 -5.97 -10.64 -10.56
C GLU A 96 -7.41 -10.67 -11.11
N MET A 97 -8.33 -9.89 -10.52
CA MET A 97 -9.72 -9.79 -11.00
C MET A 97 -9.86 -9.22 -12.43
N ASN A 98 -8.93 -8.36 -12.84
CA ASN A 98 -8.96 -7.73 -14.16
C ASN A 98 -8.25 -8.59 -15.24
N GLY A 99 -7.33 -9.47 -14.83
CA GLY A 99 -6.58 -10.38 -15.70
C GLY A 99 -7.37 -11.63 -16.13
N GLU A 100 -8.44 -11.97 -15.43
CA GLU A 100 -9.18 -13.24 -15.64
C GLU A 100 -10.31 -13.17 -16.69
N LYS A 101 -10.31 -12.18 -17.59
CA LYS A 101 -11.23 -12.17 -18.74
C LYS A 101 -10.72 -12.91 -19.96
N ASN A 102 -9.43 -13.28 -20.00
CA ASN A 102 -8.84 -14.00 -21.13
C ASN A 102 -8.19 -15.31 -20.64
N GLY A 103 -9.03 -16.27 -20.26
CA GLY A 103 -8.70 -17.70 -20.28
C GLY A 103 -7.81 -18.21 -19.13
N SER A 104 -8.44 -18.66 -18.04
CA SER A 104 -8.13 -19.94 -17.39
C SER A 104 -9.15 -20.20 -16.27
N LYS A 105 -9.77 -21.37 -16.36
CA LYS A 105 -10.73 -21.99 -15.46
C LYS A 105 -10.40 -21.80 -13.96
N PRO A 106 -11.39 -21.56 -13.07
CA PRO A 106 -11.12 -21.59 -11.64
C PRO A 106 -10.83 -23.04 -11.24
N MET A 107 -9.60 -23.32 -10.77
CA MET A 107 -9.33 -24.53 -10.01
C MET A 107 -9.89 -24.36 -8.60
N LEU A 108 -11.22 -24.42 -8.51
CA LEU A 108 -11.90 -24.76 -7.28
C LEU A 108 -11.56 -26.23 -7.00
N GLY A 109 -10.79 -26.47 -5.94
CA GLY A 109 -10.39 -27.81 -5.53
C GLY A 109 -11.59 -28.75 -5.51
N GLU A 110 -11.53 -29.80 -6.34
CA GLU A 110 -12.52 -30.84 -6.38
C GLU A 110 -12.51 -31.57 -5.04
N ALA A 111 -13.38 -31.18 -4.11
CA ALA A 111 -13.76 -32.03 -3.00
C ALA A 111 -14.61 -33.17 -3.58
N LYS A 112 -13.96 -34.26 -4.00
CA LYS A 112 -14.65 -35.49 -4.36
C LYS A 112 -15.26 -36.10 -3.10
N SER A 113 -16.56 -35.87 -2.89
CA SER A 113 -17.37 -36.65 -1.96
C SER A 113 -17.77 -37.96 -2.65
N ASN A 114 -17.35 -39.09 -2.09
CA ASN A 114 -17.80 -40.42 -2.45
C ASN A 114 -18.96 -40.84 -1.54
N VAL A 115 -20.19 -40.79 -2.05
CA VAL A 115 -21.35 -41.43 -1.42
C VAL A 115 -21.37 -42.89 -1.85
N VAL A 116 -21.26 -43.81 -0.89
CA VAL A 116 -21.53 -45.24 -1.11
C VAL A 116 -22.96 -45.50 -0.64
N GLU A 117 -23.83 -45.93 -1.55
CA GLU A 117 -25.15 -46.45 -1.17
C GLU A 117 -24.97 -47.91 -0.71
N HIS A 118 -25.29 -48.18 0.55
CA HIS A 118 -25.54 -49.54 1.00
C HIS A 118 -26.99 -49.88 0.67
N GLY A 119 -27.18 -50.70 -0.36
CA GLY A 119 -28.45 -51.38 -0.62
C GLY A 119 -28.75 -52.39 0.48
N SER A 120 -30.00 -52.41 0.93
CA SER A 120 -30.57 -53.40 1.87
C SER A 120 -30.77 -54.76 1.23
#